data_AF-A0A1M7CUA3-F1
#
_entry.id   AF-A0A1M7CUA3-F1
#
_cell.length_a   1.000
_cell.length_b   1.000
_cell.length_c   1.000
_cell.angle_alpha   90.00
_cell.angle_beta   90.00
_cell.angle_gamma   90.00
#
_symmetry.space_group_name_H-M   'P 1'
#
loop_
_entity.id
_entity.type
_entity.pdbx_description
1 polymer ?
#
loop_
_entity_poly.entity_id
_entity_poly.type
_entity_poly.pdbx_seq_one_letter_code
_entity_poly.pdbx_strand_id
1 'polypeptide(L)'
;MNKIVKIAFAGIVCPLSLFAQKEAARLKEDKAAIKSMCGCMEVTFEYTETFPGDSSYKPKGYHKITDAVEYVTVAEEKGDRIILQHLLVAGGEVIKHWTEDWMFQNQQLLTYDKNDRWEKKILPVSAVKGQWTQKVYGVDDEPRYEGTATWIHADGRHYWESTADAPLPRREYTTRSDYNVLQRTNRHELTSFGSLHIQDNKKIKRENGSDLFIVGEKGVNTYKRIDESKCEQAKAFWEQNKAFWAVVRAQWEKLYAAGNTIELKKKVNDQPFYKVMMDLEAKSRSKELSGAALEIAISGVLQQFIPKDIQLGKQ
;
A
#
# COMPACT_ATOMS: atom_id res chain seq x y z
N MET A 1 48.68 59.81 -18.74
CA MET A 1 48.48 58.35 -18.82
C MET A 1 47.44 57.95 -17.78
N ASN A 2 46.20 57.67 -18.17
CA ASN A 2 45.19 57.07 -17.28
C ASN A 2 44.43 56.01 -18.08
N LYS A 3 44.73 54.73 -17.86
CA LYS A 3 44.00 53.60 -18.43
C LYS A 3 42.87 53.23 -17.46
N ILE A 4 41.63 53.48 -17.86
CA ILE A 4 40.44 52.99 -17.18
C ILE A 4 40.25 51.52 -17.58
N VAL A 5 40.45 50.60 -16.64
CA VAL A 5 40.13 49.18 -16.80
C VAL A 5 38.64 48.99 -16.55
N LYS A 6 37.88 48.62 -17.59
CA LYS A 6 36.50 48.17 -17.45
C LYS A 6 36.51 46.69 -17.04
N ILE A 7 36.17 46.40 -15.80
CA ILE A 7 35.90 45.03 -15.35
C ILE A 7 34.43 44.73 -15.68
N ALA A 8 34.21 43.81 -16.61
CA ALA A 8 32.89 43.27 -16.90
C ALA A 8 32.53 42.23 -15.82
N PHE A 9 31.52 42.53 -15.00
CA PHE A 9 30.91 41.55 -14.11
C PHE A 9 30.06 40.59 -14.95
N ALA A 10 30.58 39.40 -15.22
CA ALA A 10 29.77 38.29 -15.73
C ALA A 10 28.85 37.83 -14.60
N GLY A 11 27.55 38.13 -14.72
CA GLY A 11 26.54 37.71 -13.76
C GLY A 11 26.49 36.18 -13.64
N ILE A 12 26.73 35.67 -12.43
CA ILE A 12 26.54 34.26 -12.08
C ILE A 12 25.04 33.96 -12.19
N VAL A 13 24.64 33.27 -13.26
CA VAL A 13 23.29 32.73 -13.39
C VAL A 13 23.15 31.58 -12.38
N CYS A 14 22.33 31.80 -11.35
CA CYS A 14 22.14 30.88 -10.25
C CYS A 14 21.46 29.58 -10.73
N PRO A 15 22.07 28.38 -10.58
CA PRO A 15 21.57 27.12 -11.15
C PRO A 15 20.34 26.54 -10.42
N LEU A 16 19.81 27.20 -9.39
CA LEU A 16 18.68 26.72 -8.58
C LEU A 16 17.39 26.50 -9.40
N SER A 17 17.16 27.26 -10.47
CA SER A 17 15.95 27.14 -11.30
C SER A 17 15.88 25.83 -12.08
N LEU A 18 17.02 25.31 -12.55
CA LEU A 18 17.08 24.09 -13.35
C LEU A 18 16.82 22.83 -12.52
N PHE A 19 17.27 22.79 -11.26
CA PHE A 19 17.02 21.66 -10.38
C PHE A 19 15.55 21.54 -9.99
N ALA A 20 14.91 22.65 -9.64
CA ALA A 20 13.48 22.68 -9.30
C ALA A 20 12.60 22.26 -10.48
N GLN A 21 12.95 22.67 -11.71
CA GLN A 21 12.24 22.26 -12.92
C GLN A 21 12.35 20.76 -13.18
N LYS A 22 13.53 20.16 -12.99
CA LYS A 22 13.73 18.70 -13.15
C LYS A 22 12.95 17.88 -12.13
N GLU A 23 12.94 18.32 -10.87
CA GLU A 23 12.17 17.65 -9.81
C GLU A 23 10.67 17.72 -10.04
N ALA A 24 10.16 18.88 -10.45
CA ALA A 24 8.74 19.04 -10.81
C ALA A 24 8.35 18.19 -12.03
N ALA A 25 9.21 18.09 -13.04
CA ALA A 25 8.98 17.23 -14.21
C ALA A 25 8.94 15.76 -13.82
N ARG A 26 9.89 15.30 -12.99
CA ARG A 26 9.91 13.94 -12.46
C ARG A 26 8.67 13.63 -11.62
N LEU A 27 8.31 14.52 -10.69
CA LEU A 27 7.11 14.36 -9.87
C LEU A 27 5.84 14.19 -10.72
N LYS A 28 5.72 14.94 -11.83
CA LYS A 28 4.61 14.79 -12.77
C LYS A 28 4.63 13.44 -13.48
N GLU A 29 5.81 12.96 -13.89
CA GLU A 29 6.00 11.65 -14.52
C GLU A 29 5.64 10.51 -13.55
N ASP A 30 6.13 10.57 -12.31
CA ASP A 30 5.83 9.60 -11.26
C ASP A 30 4.31 9.54 -10.97
N LYS A 31 3.65 10.69 -10.83
CA LYS A 31 2.18 10.76 -10.63
C LYS A 31 1.43 10.15 -11.81
N ALA A 32 1.90 10.37 -13.03
CA ALA A 32 1.32 9.75 -14.21
C ALA A 32 1.51 8.22 -14.17
N ALA A 33 2.69 7.75 -13.80
CA ALA A 33 2.99 6.32 -13.69
C ALA A 33 2.10 5.61 -12.65
N ILE A 34 1.93 6.20 -11.46
CA ILE A 34 1.02 5.68 -10.42
C ILE A 34 -0.41 5.58 -10.97
N LYS A 35 -0.92 6.66 -11.59
CA LYS A 35 -2.29 6.69 -12.13
C LYS A 35 -2.47 5.79 -13.36
N SER A 36 -1.40 5.47 -14.08
CA SER A 36 -1.41 4.49 -15.17
C SER A 36 -1.65 3.06 -14.71
N MET A 37 -1.69 2.78 -13.40
CA MET A 37 -2.15 1.50 -12.87
C MET A 37 -3.69 1.43 -12.74
N CYS A 38 -4.41 2.56 -12.86
CA CYS A 38 -5.87 2.61 -12.80
C CYS A 38 -6.55 2.07 -14.07
N GLY A 39 -7.78 1.59 -13.93
CA GLY A 39 -8.67 1.11 -14.99
C GLY A 39 -9.32 -0.23 -14.68
N CYS A 40 -10.06 -0.76 -15.63
CA CYS A 40 -10.60 -2.12 -15.56
C CYS A 40 -9.58 -3.16 -16.04
N MET A 41 -9.30 -4.16 -15.20
CA MET A 41 -8.24 -5.14 -15.42
C MET A 41 -8.77 -6.57 -15.27
N GLU A 42 -8.34 -7.47 -16.15
CA GLU A 42 -8.28 -8.90 -15.85
C GLU A 42 -7.01 -9.16 -15.04
N VAL A 43 -7.14 -9.86 -13.92
CA VAL A 43 -6.06 -10.05 -12.96
C VAL A 43 -5.71 -11.52 -12.80
N THR A 44 -4.42 -11.83 -12.91
CA THR A 44 -3.88 -13.13 -12.53
C THR A 44 -2.96 -13.00 -11.32
N PHE A 45 -2.96 -14.02 -10.47
CA PHE A 45 -2.09 -14.12 -9.30
C PHE A 45 -1.28 -15.41 -9.41
N GLU A 46 0.04 -15.31 -9.60
CA GLU A 46 0.92 -16.46 -9.81
C GLU A 46 2.03 -16.48 -8.76
N TYR A 47 2.12 -17.56 -7.98
CA TYR A 47 3.06 -17.67 -6.89
C TYR A 47 3.74 -19.04 -6.90
N THR A 48 5.04 -19.08 -6.67
CA THR A 48 5.78 -20.33 -6.45
C THR A 48 6.86 -20.12 -5.41
N GLU A 49 7.01 -21.07 -4.50
CA GLU A 49 8.20 -21.12 -3.66
C GLU A 49 9.40 -21.54 -4.51
N THR A 50 10.57 -21.02 -4.15
CA THR A 50 11.81 -21.12 -4.94
C THR A 50 12.93 -21.70 -4.09
N PHE A 51 13.89 -20.87 -3.67
CA PHE A 51 15.10 -21.28 -2.99
C PHE A 51 14.83 -21.48 -1.49
N PRO A 52 14.89 -22.72 -0.97
CA PRO A 52 14.72 -22.96 0.46
C PRO A 52 15.94 -22.48 1.25
N GLY A 53 15.71 -22.06 2.50
CA GLY A 53 16.78 -21.75 3.45
C GLY A 53 17.47 -23.00 4.00
N ASP A 54 16.75 -24.11 4.08
CA ASP A 54 17.23 -25.41 4.53
C ASP A 54 17.01 -26.47 3.43
N SER A 55 18.04 -27.27 3.12
CA SER A 55 17.97 -28.31 2.08
C SER A 55 16.90 -29.40 2.30
N SER A 56 16.44 -29.59 3.54
CA SER A 56 15.36 -30.51 3.90
C SER A 56 13.97 -29.92 3.65
N TYR A 57 13.86 -28.60 3.50
CA TYR A 57 12.60 -27.93 3.21
C TYR A 57 12.11 -28.30 1.81
N LYS A 58 10.82 -28.62 1.69
CA LYS A 58 10.17 -28.90 0.42
C LYS A 58 9.30 -27.70 0.01
N PRO A 59 9.73 -26.90 -1.00
CA PRO A 59 8.95 -25.80 -1.54
C PRO A 59 7.54 -26.22 -1.89
N LYS A 60 6.56 -25.39 -1.51
CA LYS A 60 5.18 -25.50 -1.97
C LYS A 60 5.14 -25.22 -3.47
N GLY A 61 4.33 -26.00 -4.17
CA GLY A 61 4.21 -25.93 -5.63
C GLY A 61 3.56 -24.63 -6.12
N TYR A 62 3.51 -24.52 -7.44
CA TYR A 62 2.92 -23.38 -8.14
C TYR A 62 1.44 -23.20 -7.82
N HIS A 63 1.05 -21.95 -7.56
CA HIS A 63 -0.31 -21.52 -7.28
C HIS A 63 -0.70 -20.43 -8.28
N LYS A 64 -1.86 -20.60 -8.94
CA LYS A 64 -2.39 -19.66 -9.92
C LYS A 64 -3.87 -19.38 -9.67
N ILE A 65 -4.25 -18.11 -9.76
CA ILE A 65 -5.65 -17.66 -9.85
C ILE A 65 -5.78 -16.84 -11.14
N THR A 66 -6.80 -17.12 -11.96
CA THR A 66 -7.00 -16.49 -13.29
C THR A 66 -8.34 -15.82 -13.50
N ASP A 67 -9.28 -15.95 -12.57
CA ASP A 67 -10.68 -15.61 -12.80
C ASP A 67 -11.10 -14.39 -11.98
N ALA A 68 -10.26 -13.36 -11.98
CA ALA A 68 -10.46 -12.11 -11.23
C ALA A 68 -10.55 -10.92 -12.19
N VAL A 69 -11.56 -10.07 -12.00
CA VAL A 69 -11.62 -8.75 -12.60
C VAL A 69 -11.44 -7.72 -11.50
N GLU A 70 -10.57 -6.74 -11.70
CA GLU A 70 -10.30 -5.70 -10.71
C GLU A 70 -10.45 -4.33 -11.33
N TYR A 71 -11.24 -3.47 -10.68
CA TYR A 71 -11.34 -2.06 -11.02
C TYR A 71 -10.45 -1.27 -10.07
N VAL A 72 -9.46 -0.58 -10.64
CA VAL A 72 -8.54 0.28 -9.89
C VAL A 72 -8.87 1.73 -10.19
N THR A 73 -9.16 2.52 -9.16
CA THR A 73 -9.57 3.92 -9.30
C THR A 73 -8.83 4.84 -8.34
N VAL A 74 -8.72 6.12 -8.70
CA VAL A 74 -8.22 7.15 -7.79
C VAL A 74 -9.32 7.46 -6.77
N ALA A 75 -9.08 7.11 -5.51
CA ALA A 75 -9.95 7.42 -4.39
C ALA A 75 -9.80 8.86 -3.92
N GLU A 76 -8.56 9.38 -3.92
CA GLU A 76 -8.22 10.75 -3.57
C GLU A 76 -6.90 11.16 -4.25
N GLU A 77 -6.80 12.40 -4.72
CA GLU A 77 -5.55 13.03 -5.14
C GLU A 77 -5.48 14.43 -4.52
N LYS A 78 -4.49 14.66 -3.66
CA LYS A 78 -4.31 15.95 -2.96
C LYS A 78 -2.83 16.27 -2.81
N GLY A 79 -2.38 17.35 -3.43
CA GLY A 79 -0.97 17.75 -3.40
C GLY A 79 -0.10 16.62 -3.94
N ASP A 80 0.82 16.11 -3.11
CA ASP A 80 1.75 15.03 -3.46
C ASP A 80 1.36 13.68 -2.82
N ARG A 81 0.05 13.46 -2.69
CA ARG A 81 -0.56 12.21 -2.24
C ARG A 81 -1.58 11.71 -3.26
N ILE A 82 -1.52 10.42 -3.58
CA ILE A 82 -2.48 9.73 -4.45
C ILE A 82 -2.92 8.44 -3.75
N ILE A 83 -4.22 8.29 -3.55
CA ILE A 83 -4.81 7.05 -3.00
C ILE A 83 -5.48 6.30 -4.15
N LEU A 84 -5.04 5.07 -4.39
CA LEU A 84 -5.66 4.13 -5.32
C LEU A 84 -6.49 3.13 -4.53
N GLN A 85 -7.73 2.91 -4.96
CA GLN A 85 -8.58 1.85 -4.46
C GLN A 85 -8.67 0.74 -5.49
N HIS A 86 -8.43 -0.49 -5.05
CA HIS A 86 -8.69 -1.69 -5.83
C HIS A 86 -10.00 -2.35 -5.40
N LEU A 87 -10.82 -2.71 -6.38
CA LEU A 87 -12.14 -3.31 -6.20
C LEU A 87 -12.21 -4.59 -7.01
N LEU A 88 -12.20 -5.73 -6.33
CA LEU A 88 -12.21 -7.04 -6.93
C LEU A 88 -13.66 -7.48 -7.19
N VAL A 89 -13.94 -7.92 -8.42
CA VAL A 89 -15.18 -8.58 -8.80
C VAL A 89 -14.92 -10.07 -8.83
N ALA A 90 -15.52 -10.80 -7.88
CA ALA A 90 -15.36 -12.25 -7.75
C ALA A 90 -16.69 -12.89 -7.38
N GLY A 91 -17.08 -13.98 -8.05
CA GLY A 91 -18.31 -14.71 -7.74
C GLY A 91 -19.60 -13.89 -7.88
N GLY A 92 -19.58 -12.80 -8.65
CA GLY A 92 -20.72 -11.88 -8.80
C GLY A 92 -20.83 -10.81 -7.70
N GLU A 93 -19.88 -10.76 -6.77
CA GLU A 93 -19.80 -9.75 -5.71
C GLU A 93 -18.61 -8.81 -5.91
N VAL A 94 -18.73 -7.59 -5.38
CA VAL A 94 -17.64 -6.61 -5.34
C VAL A 94 -17.04 -6.59 -3.94
N ILE A 95 -15.73 -6.77 -3.86
CA ILE A 95 -14.94 -6.72 -2.64
C ILE A 95 -14.05 -5.49 -2.72
N LYS A 96 -14.10 -4.61 -1.72
CA LYS A 96 -13.04 -3.62 -1.51
C LYS A 96 -11.76 -4.38 -1.14
N HIS A 97 -10.88 -4.59 -2.11
CA HIS A 97 -9.82 -5.58 -1.98
C HIS A 97 -8.62 -5.06 -1.20
N TRP A 98 -7.99 -3.99 -1.68
CA TRP A 98 -6.85 -3.36 -1.02
C TRP A 98 -6.70 -1.92 -1.48
N THR A 99 -5.97 -1.14 -0.68
CA THR A 99 -5.75 0.29 -0.93
C THR A 99 -4.25 0.55 -1.02
N GLU A 100 -3.86 1.37 -2.00
CA GLU A 100 -2.51 1.91 -2.09
C GLU A 100 -2.54 3.41 -1.81
N ASP A 101 -1.87 3.86 -0.77
CA ASP A 101 -1.69 5.28 -0.49
C ASP A 101 -0.25 5.68 -0.78
N TRP A 102 -0.09 6.43 -1.87
CA TRP A 102 1.18 6.91 -2.38
C TRP A 102 1.47 8.30 -1.85
N MET A 103 2.55 8.46 -1.07
CA MET A 103 2.96 9.72 -0.48
C MET A 103 4.39 10.10 -0.88
N PHE A 104 4.55 11.25 -1.54
CA PHE A 104 5.87 11.75 -1.93
C PHE A 104 6.68 12.24 -0.72
N GLN A 105 7.94 11.83 -0.64
CA GLN A 105 8.92 12.18 0.39
C GLN A 105 8.42 11.99 1.83
N ASN A 106 7.56 11.01 2.06
CA ASN A 106 7.03 10.72 3.38
C ASN A 106 8.12 10.20 4.33
N GLN A 107 8.35 10.91 5.43
CA GLN A 107 9.34 10.56 6.46
C GLN A 107 8.81 9.54 7.47
N GLN A 108 7.50 9.36 7.62
CA GLN A 108 6.93 8.51 8.66
C GLN A 108 6.40 7.21 8.06
N LEU A 109 7.10 6.11 8.31
CA LEU A 109 6.66 4.78 7.91
C LEU A 109 6.04 4.04 9.09
N LEU A 110 5.03 3.24 8.82
CA LEU A 110 4.51 2.22 9.74
C LEU A 110 5.03 0.84 9.30
N THR A 111 6.13 0.40 9.89
CA THR A 111 6.82 -0.84 9.50
C THR A 111 6.26 -2.04 10.26
N TYR A 112 5.94 -3.12 9.55
CA TYR A 112 5.48 -4.36 10.17
C TYR A 112 6.62 -5.03 10.95
N ASP A 113 6.31 -5.48 12.16
CA ASP A 113 7.22 -6.30 12.98
C ASP A 113 6.89 -7.78 12.81
N LYS A 114 5.81 -8.25 13.46
CA LYS A 114 5.22 -9.59 13.35
C LYS A 114 3.87 -9.63 14.08
N ASN A 115 3.09 -10.69 13.88
CA ASN A 115 1.89 -10.98 14.68
C ASN A 115 0.89 -9.80 14.79
N ASP A 116 0.63 -9.12 13.67
CA ASP A 116 -0.28 -7.98 13.60
C ASP A 116 0.16 -6.80 14.50
N ARG A 117 1.48 -6.59 14.58
CA ARG A 117 2.14 -5.46 15.22
C ARG A 117 2.99 -4.67 14.22
N TRP A 118 2.90 -3.36 14.31
CA TRP A 118 3.66 -2.39 13.52
C TRP A 118 4.30 -1.34 14.42
N GLU A 119 5.44 -0.82 13.98
CA GLU A 119 6.18 0.25 14.63
C GLU A 119 6.35 1.45 13.72
N LYS A 120 6.26 2.65 14.28
CA LYS A 120 6.52 3.90 13.56
C LYS A 120 8.04 4.08 13.43
N LYS A 121 8.48 4.31 12.19
CA LYS A 121 9.86 4.63 11.84
C LYS A 121 9.91 6.01 11.20
N ILE A 122 10.74 6.89 11.74
CA ILE A 122 10.99 8.21 11.16
C ILE A 122 12.29 8.15 10.36
N LEU A 123 12.20 8.50 9.08
CA LEU A 123 13.33 8.61 8.16
C LEU A 123 13.75 10.08 8.05
N PRO A 124 15.06 10.37 7.90
CA PRO A 124 15.51 11.73 7.63
C PRO A 124 15.08 12.17 6.23
N VAL A 125 14.85 13.47 6.03
CA VAL A 125 14.50 14.08 4.74
C VAL A 125 15.40 13.62 3.59
N SER A 126 16.70 13.48 3.85
CA SER A 126 17.68 13.03 2.85
C SER A 126 17.45 11.61 2.34
N ALA A 127 16.88 10.73 3.17
CA ALA A 127 16.64 9.33 2.82
C ALA A 127 15.41 9.15 1.93
N VAL A 128 14.47 10.09 1.98
CA VAL A 128 13.18 10.02 1.25
C VAL A 128 13.10 11.02 0.11
N LYS A 129 14.17 11.78 -0.16
CA LYS A 129 14.19 12.80 -1.21
C LYS A 129 13.89 12.18 -2.58
N GLY A 130 12.90 12.74 -3.27
CA GLY A 130 12.42 12.24 -4.57
C GLY A 130 11.70 10.89 -4.52
N GLN A 131 11.53 10.27 -3.34
CA GLN A 131 10.91 8.96 -3.21
C GLN A 131 9.40 9.05 -3.04
N TRP A 132 8.71 7.99 -3.43
CA TRP A 132 7.32 7.74 -3.12
C TRP A 132 7.24 6.59 -2.13
N THR A 133 6.55 6.82 -1.02
CA THR A 133 6.14 5.77 -0.11
C THR A 133 4.83 5.16 -0.61
N GLN A 134 4.80 3.85 -0.82
CA GLN A 134 3.58 3.08 -0.95
C GLN A 134 3.18 2.57 0.42
N LYS A 135 1.98 2.94 0.87
CA LYS A 135 1.33 2.32 2.04
C LYS A 135 0.23 1.40 1.57
N VAL A 136 0.27 0.16 2.02
CA VAL A 136 -0.69 -0.85 1.61
C VAL A 136 -1.62 -1.17 2.77
N TYR A 137 -2.92 -1.07 2.51
CA TYR A 137 -3.98 -1.43 3.43
C TYR A 137 -4.82 -2.58 2.87
N GLY A 138 -5.35 -3.43 3.75
CA GLY A 138 -6.17 -4.56 3.34
C GLY A 138 -7.64 -4.19 3.11
N VAL A 139 -8.50 -5.20 3.24
CA VAL A 139 -9.93 -5.09 2.87
C VAL A 139 -10.67 -4.07 3.74
N ASP A 140 -10.28 -3.95 5.01
CA ASP A 140 -10.93 -3.09 6.00
C ASP A 140 -10.08 -1.85 6.35
N ASP A 141 -9.14 -1.52 5.45
CA ASP A 141 -8.13 -0.46 5.58
C ASP A 141 -7.16 -0.69 6.76
N GLU A 142 -7.04 -1.93 7.28
CA GLU A 142 -5.99 -2.28 8.21
C GLU A 142 -4.60 -2.17 7.57
N PRO A 143 -3.58 -1.65 8.29
CA PRO A 143 -2.25 -1.53 7.74
C PRO A 143 -1.68 -2.91 7.39
N ARG A 144 -0.97 -3.01 6.28
CA ARG A 144 -0.27 -4.23 5.87
C ARG A 144 1.22 -3.97 5.90
N TYR A 145 1.71 -3.11 5.01
CA TYR A 145 3.12 -2.77 4.92
C TYR A 145 3.31 -1.40 4.27
N GLU A 146 4.44 -0.78 4.55
CA GLU A 146 4.85 0.48 3.93
C GLU A 146 6.29 0.37 3.45
N GLY A 147 6.54 0.80 2.21
CA GLY A 147 7.86 0.83 1.60
C GLY A 147 8.06 2.13 0.85
N THR A 148 9.30 2.62 0.77
CA THR A 148 9.62 3.88 0.07
C THR A 148 10.78 3.69 -0.88
N ALA A 149 10.62 4.21 -2.09
CA ALA A 149 11.61 4.11 -3.17
C ALA A 149 11.32 5.15 -4.25
N THR A 150 12.19 5.24 -5.24
CA THR A 150 12.00 6.15 -6.36
C THR A 150 11.38 5.42 -7.55
N TRP A 151 10.53 6.10 -8.32
CA TRP A 151 10.20 5.64 -9.66
C TRP A 151 11.42 5.76 -10.58
N ILE A 152 11.65 4.70 -11.36
CA ILE A 152 12.68 4.61 -12.37
C ILE A 152 12.01 4.70 -13.74
N HIS A 153 12.47 5.65 -14.53
CA HIS A 153 12.04 5.90 -15.90
C HIS A 153 13.29 5.89 -16.79
N ALA A 154 13.62 4.72 -17.33
CA ALA A 154 14.84 4.50 -18.10
C ALA A 154 14.63 3.41 -19.14
N ASP A 155 15.22 3.59 -20.33
CA ASP A 155 15.20 2.61 -21.42
C ASP A 155 13.78 2.10 -21.77
N GLY A 156 12.78 2.99 -21.72
CA GLY A 156 11.38 2.67 -21.99
C GLY A 156 10.68 1.87 -20.89
N ARG A 157 11.30 1.68 -19.73
CA ARG A 157 10.74 0.99 -18.57
C ARG A 157 10.37 1.99 -17.49
N HIS A 158 9.22 1.76 -16.86
CA HIS A 158 8.68 2.59 -15.78
C HIS A 158 8.31 1.70 -14.61
N TYR A 159 9.11 1.73 -13.55
CA TYR A 159 8.86 0.89 -12.37
C TYR A 159 9.23 1.55 -11.05
N TRP A 160 8.56 1.13 -9.99
CA TRP A 160 8.89 1.44 -8.61
C TRP A 160 9.16 0.14 -7.88
N GLU A 161 10.23 0.08 -7.08
CA GLU A 161 10.61 -1.13 -6.35
C GLU A 161 11.06 -0.82 -4.92
N SER A 162 10.45 -1.48 -3.94
CA SER A 162 10.89 -1.38 -2.54
C SER A 162 10.74 -2.70 -1.80
N THR A 163 11.49 -2.86 -0.72
CA THR A 163 11.37 -4.00 0.19
C THR A 163 10.74 -3.56 1.51
N ALA A 164 9.71 -4.28 1.96
CA ALA A 164 9.05 -4.06 3.24
C ALA A 164 8.64 -5.39 3.88
N ASP A 165 8.71 -5.46 5.20
CA ASP A 165 8.12 -6.56 5.97
C ASP A 165 6.59 -6.41 5.97
N ALA A 166 5.89 -7.53 5.89
CA ALA A 166 4.44 -7.58 5.78
C ALA A 166 3.85 -8.77 6.54
N PRO A 167 2.58 -8.68 6.96
CA PRO A 167 1.81 -9.83 7.44
C PRO A 167 1.64 -10.88 6.34
N LEU A 168 1.34 -12.10 6.78
CA LEU A 168 1.06 -13.22 5.90
C LEU A 168 -0.10 -12.89 4.94
N PRO A 169 -0.07 -13.37 3.69
CA PRO A 169 -1.21 -13.28 2.79
C PRO A 169 -2.34 -14.18 3.29
N ARG A 170 -3.59 -13.77 3.08
CA ARG A 170 -4.79 -14.47 3.59
C ARG A 170 -4.83 -15.96 3.21
N ARG A 171 -4.35 -16.33 2.02
CA ARG A 171 -4.27 -17.71 1.53
C ARG A 171 -3.43 -18.65 2.44
N GLU A 172 -2.58 -18.08 3.30
CA GLU A 172 -1.64 -18.83 4.14
C GLU A 172 -2.05 -18.89 5.61
N TYR A 173 -3.08 -18.13 6.05
CA TYR A 173 -3.49 -18.06 7.46
C TYR A 173 -3.92 -19.40 8.06
N THR A 174 -4.43 -20.33 7.25
CA THR A 174 -4.92 -21.65 7.72
C THR A 174 -4.05 -22.80 7.26
N THR A 175 -3.08 -22.56 6.38
CA THR A 175 -2.26 -23.60 5.75
C THR A 175 -0.80 -23.55 6.17
N ARG A 176 -0.38 -22.46 6.84
CA ARG A 176 1.01 -22.21 7.22
C ARG A 176 1.13 -21.76 8.66
N SER A 177 2.16 -22.26 9.33
CA SER A 177 2.53 -21.93 10.70
C SER A 177 4.05 -21.90 10.91
N ASP A 178 4.82 -22.13 9.84
CA ASP A 178 6.28 -22.21 9.82
C ASP A 178 6.97 -20.84 9.77
N TYR A 179 6.22 -19.76 9.50
CA TYR A 179 6.75 -18.39 9.41
C TYR A 179 5.69 -17.36 9.84
N ASN A 180 6.11 -16.14 10.18
CA ASN A 180 5.25 -15.08 10.71
C ASN A 180 5.51 -13.68 10.11
N VAL A 181 6.53 -13.55 9.25
CA VAL A 181 6.84 -12.32 8.52
C VAL A 181 7.10 -12.66 7.06
N LEU A 182 6.44 -11.92 6.16
CA LEU A 182 6.75 -11.96 4.74
C LEU A 182 7.54 -10.69 4.39
N GLN A 183 8.84 -10.82 4.15
CA GLN A 183 9.63 -9.72 3.61
C GLN A 183 9.39 -9.66 2.10
N ARG A 184 8.69 -8.63 1.64
CA ARG A 184 8.25 -8.48 0.25
C ARG A 184 9.11 -7.47 -0.45
N THR A 185 9.81 -7.88 -1.50
CA THR A 185 10.35 -6.94 -2.49
C THR A 185 9.28 -6.76 -3.56
N ASN A 186 8.60 -5.63 -3.55
CA ASN A 186 7.50 -5.32 -4.45
C ASN A 186 8.01 -4.45 -5.58
N ARG A 187 7.76 -4.84 -6.83
CA ARG A 187 7.96 -4.03 -8.03
C ARG A 187 6.64 -3.78 -8.73
N HIS A 188 6.24 -2.53 -8.85
CA HIS A 188 5.16 -2.11 -9.76
C HIS A 188 5.79 -1.67 -11.06
N GLU A 189 5.53 -2.37 -12.16
CA GLU A 189 6.11 -2.09 -13.47
C GLU A 189 5.00 -1.89 -14.50
N LEU A 190 5.04 -0.77 -15.23
CA LEU A 190 4.10 -0.50 -16.31
C LEU A 190 4.48 -1.29 -17.56
N THR A 191 3.46 -1.78 -18.27
CA THR A 191 3.63 -2.52 -19.51
C THR A 191 2.73 -1.95 -20.60
N SER A 192 2.91 -2.39 -21.85
CA SER A 192 2.05 -1.99 -22.96
C SER A 192 0.60 -2.49 -22.82
N PHE A 193 0.36 -3.51 -21.99
CA PHE A 193 -0.97 -4.11 -21.79
C PHE A 193 -1.63 -3.68 -20.46
N GLY A 194 -0.93 -2.96 -19.59
CA GLY A 194 -1.40 -2.61 -18.25
C GLY A 194 -0.22 -2.47 -17.28
N SER A 195 -0.21 -3.27 -16.23
CA SER A 195 0.88 -3.28 -15.24
C SER A 195 1.15 -4.67 -14.68
N LEU A 196 2.32 -4.82 -14.07
CA LEU A 196 2.76 -5.99 -13.33
C LEU A 196 3.08 -5.59 -11.89
N HIS A 197 2.63 -6.39 -10.93
CA HIS A 197 3.15 -6.37 -9.57
C HIS A 197 3.99 -7.63 -9.34
N ILE A 198 5.30 -7.46 -9.47
CA ILE A 198 6.28 -8.53 -9.34
C ILE A 198 6.79 -8.54 -7.89
N GLN A 199 6.92 -9.73 -7.33
CA GLN A 199 7.27 -9.91 -5.93
C GLN A 199 8.40 -10.93 -5.80
N ASP A 200 9.46 -10.53 -5.09
CA ASP A 200 10.52 -11.41 -4.64
C ASP A 200 10.47 -11.45 -3.12
N ASN A 201 9.74 -12.45 -2.61
CA ASN A 201 9.38 -12.56 -1.20
C ASN A 201 10.35 -13.50 -0.46
N LYS A 202 10.59 -13.21 0.81
CA LYS A 202 11.19 -14.16 1.77
C LYS A 202 10.20 -14.47 2.87
N LYS A 203 9.98 -15.74 3.15
CA LYS A 203 9.20 -16.22 4.30
C LYS A 203 10.14 -16.35 5.48
N ILE A 204 9.88 -15.58 6.53
CA ILE A 204 10.75 -15.45 7.70
C ILE A 204 9.99 -15.84 8.96
N LYS A 205 10.61 -16.67 9.80
CA LYS A 205 10.20 -16.88 11.17
C LYS A 205 11.01 -15.95 12.07
N ARG A 206 10.37 -14.89 12.58
CA ARG A 206 10.92 -13.90 13.50
C ARG A 206 10.60 -14.24 14.94
N GLU A 207 11.61 -14.58 15.73
CA GLU A 207 11.48 -15.01 17.13
C GLU A 207 12.70 -14.54 17.95
N ASN A 208 12.47 -14.05 19.17
CA ASN A 208 13.52 -13.61 20.10
C ASN A 208 14.55 -12.62 19.50
N GLY A 209 14.09 -11.69 18.66
CA GLY A 209 14.96 -10.70 18.00
C GLY A 209 15.82 -11.26 16.87
N SER A 210 15.55 -12.49 16.41
CA SER A 210 16.26 -13.16 15.32
C SER A 210 15.31 -13.55 14.18
N ASP A 211 15.85 -13.55 12.96
CA ASP A 211 15.14 -13.95 11.74
C ASP A 211 15.69 -15.27 11.23
N LEU A 212 14.82 -16.27 11.13
CA LEU A 212 15.08 -17.53 10.44
C LEU A 212 14.44 -17.48 9.05
N PHE A 213 15.26 -17.54 8.00
CA PHE A 213 14.79 -17.64 6.62
C PHE A 213 14.29 -19.06 6.33
N ILE A 214 13.03 -19.17 5.90
CA ILE A 214 12.39 -20.46 5.59
C ILE A 214 12.55 -20.80 4.11
N VAL A 215 12.05 -19.92 3.24
CA VAL A 215 12.03 -20.15 1.79
C VAL A 215 11.77 -18.84 1.05
N GLY A 216 12.29 -18.72 -0.17
CA GLY A 216 11.94 -17.64 -1.10
C GLY A 216 10.64 -17.94 -1.85
N GLU A 217 9.90 -16.92 -2.25
CA GLU A 217 8.71 -17.05 -3.10
C GLU A 217 8.74 -16.00 -4.21
N LYS A 218 8.55 -16.44 -5.45
CA LYS A 218 8.31 -15.54 -6.59
C LYS A 218 6.82 -15.36 -6.76
N GLY A 219 6.37 -14.11 -6.78
CA GLY A 219 5.00 -13.71 -7.10
C GLY A 219 4.97 -12.86 -8.36
N VAL A 220 3.95 -13.04 -9.19
CA VAL A 220 3.63 -12.16 -10.32
C VAL A 220 2.12 -11.97 -10.32
N ASN A 221 1.67 -10.75 -10.06
CA ASN A 221 0.30 -10.36 -10.35
C ASN A 221 0.27 -9.59 -11.66
N THR A 222 -0.55 -10.03 -12.60
CA THR A 222 -0.70 -9.37 -13.90
C THR A 222 -2.00 -8.59 -13.91
N TYR A 223 -1.94 -7.30 -14.23
CA TYR A 223 -3.10 -6.44 -14.41
C TYR A 223 -3.20 -6.08 -15.88
N LYS A 224 -4.01 -6.84 -16.63
CA LYS A 224 -4.18 -6.65 -18.06
C LYS A 224 -5.45 -5.84 -18.32
N ARG A 225 -5.32 -4.71 -19.02
CA ARG A 225 -6.46 -3.84 -19.35
C ARG A 225 -7.49 -4.60 -20.19
N ILE A 226 -8.74 -4.46 -19.81
CA ILE A 226 -9.90 -5.00 -20.53
C ILE A 226 -10.95 -3.91 -20.74
N ASP A 227 -12.03 -4.26 -21.44
CA ASP A 227 -13.14 -3.34 -21.67
C ASP A 227 -13.76 -2.86 -20.34
N GLU A 228 -13.93 -1.56 -20.22
CA GLU A 228 -14.45 -0.87 -19.04
C GLU A 228 -15.84 -1.36 -18.61
N SER A 229 -16.65 -1.90 -19.55
CA SER A 229 -17.97 -2.48 -19.27
C SER A 229 -17.91 -3.70 -18.33
N LYS A 230 -16.75 -4.36 -18.22
CA LYS A 230 -16.54 -5.48 -17.30
C LYS A 230 -16.48 -5.05 -15.83
N CYS A 231 -16.26 -3.77 -15.57
CA CYS A 231 -16.12 -3.21 -14.22
C CYS A 231 -17.32 -2.35 -13.78
N GLU A 232 -18.43 -2.33 -14.52
CA GLU A 232 -19.58 -1.47 -14.19
C GLU A 232 -20.15 -1.73 -12.80
N GLN A 233 -20.20 -2.99 -12.37
CA GLN A 233 -20.63 -3.34 -11.01
C GLN A 233 -19.68 -2.77 -9.95
N ALA A 234 -18.36 -2.84 -10.17
CA ALA A 234 -17.37 -2.29 -9.25
C ALA A 234 -17.40 -0.76 -9.20
N LYS A 235 -17.61 -0.10 -10.34
CA LYS A 235 -17.81 1.37 -10.41
C LYS A 235 -19.04 1.80 -9.63
N ALA A 236 -20.18 1.14 -9.86
CA ALA A 236 -21.42 1.44 -9.16
C ALA A 236 -21.28 1.20 -7.64
N PHE A 237 -20.61 0.11 -7.24
CA PHE A 237 -20.28 -0.15 -5.85
C PHE A 237 -19.41 0.98 -5.27
N TRP A 238 -18.36 1.42 -5.97
CA TRP A 238 -17.48 2.47 -5.47
C TRP A 238 -18.21 3.78 -5.22
N GLU A 239 -19.03 4.21 -6.19
CA GLU A 239 -19.78 5.46 -6.07
C GLU A 239 -20.71 5.48 -4.85
N GLN A 240 -21.27 4.32 -4.48
CA GLN A 240 -22.13 4.18 -3.31
C GLN A 240 -21.36 4.15 -1.99
N ASN A 241 -20.13 3.62 -1.97
CA ASN A 241 -19.40 3.32 -0.72
C ASN A 241 -18.18 4.22 -0.47
N LYS A 242 -17.72 5.00 -1.45
CA LYS A 242 -16.49 5.82 -1.31
C LYS A 242 -16.54 6.82 -0.15
N ALA A 243 -17.73 7.35 0.17
CA ALA A 243 -17.92 8.25 1.30
C ALA A 243 -17.73 7.54 2.65
N PHE A 244 -18.27 6.33 2.80
CA PHE A 244 -18.04 5.49 3.98
C PHE A 244 -16.55 5.20 4.16
N TRP A 245 -15.87 4.75 3.11
CA TRP A 245 -14.45 4.43 3.17
C TRP A 245 -13.55 5.65 3.41
N ALA A 246 -13.96 6.84 2.96
CA ALA A 246 -13.27 8.08 3.34
C ALA A 246 -13.33 8.33 4.86
N VAL A 247 -14.47 8.06 5.50
CA VAL A 247 -14.60 8.15 6.96
C VAL A 247 -13.73 7.09 7.65
N VAL A 248 -13.73 5.85 7.16
CA VAL A 248 -12.89 4.77 7.71
C VAL A 248 -11.41 5.16 7.68
N ARG A 249 -10.90 5.59 6.52
CA ARG A 249 -9.52 6.08 6.38
C ARG A 249 -9.21 7.22 7.34
N ALA A 250 -10.10 8.20 7.48
CA ALA A 250 -9.89 9.32 8.39
C ALA A 250 -9.79 8.88 9.87
N GLN A 251 -10.54 7.84 10.29
CA GLN A 251 -10.40 7.32 11.66
C GLN A 251 -9.12 6.51 11.84
N TRP A 252 -8.70 5.73 10.83
CA TRP A 252 -7.40 5.07 10.82
C TRP A 252 -6.23 6.07 10.92
N GLU A 253 -6.27 7.16 10.15
CA GLU A 253 -5.25 8.22 10.20
C GLU A 253 -5.09 8.83 11.59
N LYS A 254 -6.19 9.03 12.33
CA LYS A 254 -6.15 9.50 13.72
C LYS A 254 -5.40 8.52 14.63
N LEU A 255 -5.61 7.22 14.44
CA LEU A 255 -4.93 6.18 15.22
C LEU A 255 -3.45 6.11 14.89
N TYR A 256 -3.09 6.25 13.61
CA TYR A 256 -1.70 6.30 13.16
C TYR A 256 -0.96 7.52 13.71
N ALA A 257 -1.66 8.64 13.91
CA ALA A 257 -1.09 9.84 14.50
C ALA A 257 -0.85 9.71 16.02
N ALA A 258 -1.68 8.94 16.74
CA ALA A 258 -1.70 8.92 18.21
C ALA A 258 -0.58 8.11 18.88
N GLY A 259 0.07 7.18 18.17
CA GLY A 259 1.04 6.26 18.77
C GLY A 259 2.29 5.99 17.92
N ASN A 260 3.28 5.35 18.56
CA ASN A 260 4.49 4.84 17.90
C ASN A 260 4.40 3.34 17.57
N THR A 261 3.38 2.66 18.08
CA THR A 261 3.15 1.24 17.85
C THR A 261 1.67 1.03 17.61
N ILE A 262 1.36 0.10 16.71
CA ILE A 262 0.00 -0.36 16.44
C ILE A 262 0.02 -1.86 16.58
N GLU A 263 -0.92 -2.39 17.33
CA GLU A 263 -1.17 -3.82 17.40
C GLU A 263 -2.65 -4.04 17.18
N LEU A 264 -3.00 -5.07 16.42
CA LEU A 264 -4.38 -5.42 16.11
C LEU A 264 -4.71 -6.81 16.61
N LYS A 265 -5.82 -6.91 17.33
CA LYS A 265 -6.42 -8.20 17.66
C LYS A 265 -6.96 -8.85 16.40
N LYS A 266 -6.71 -10.15 16.24
CA LYS A 266 -7.26 -10.93 15.12
C LYS A 266 -8.80 -10.97 15.14
N LYS A 267 -9.41 -10.98 16.33
CA LYS A 267 -10.85 -11.03 16.53
C LYS A 267 -11.26 -10.28 17.80
N VAL A 268 -12.48 -9.76 17.81
CA VAL A 268 -13.19 -9.27 18.99
C VAL A 268 -14.57 -9.92 19.00
N ASN A 269 -14.97 -10.51 20.13
CA ASN A 269 -16.25 -11.24 20.26
C ASN A 269 -16.43 -12.31 19.15
N ASP A 270 -15.37 -13.07 18.87
CA ASP A 270 -15.27 -14.06 17.79
C ASP A 270 -15.51 -13.54 16.35
N GLN A 271 -15.64 -12.23 16.16
CA GLN A 271 -15.74 -11.60 14.84
C GLN A 271 -14.39 -11.03 14.39
N PRO A 272 -13.96 -11.30 13.14
CA PRO A 272 -12.83 -10.60 12.53
C PRO A 272 -13.22 -9.15 12.18
N PHE A 273 -12.23 -8.26 12.14
CA PHE A 273 -12.44 -6.83 11.92
C PHE A 273 -13.22 -6.53 10.63
N TYR A 274 -12.84 -7.15 9.51
CA TYR A 274 -13.53 -6.97 8.23
C TYR A 274 -15.03 -7.22 8.29
N LYS A 275 -15.48 -8.19 9.09
CA LYS A 275 -16.90 -8.54 9.16
C LYS A 275 -17.68 -7.45 9.89
N VAL A 276 -17.14 -6.91 10.97
CA VAL A 276 -17.75 -5.79 11.69
C VAL A 276 -17.78 -4.53 10.82
N MET A 277 -16.73 -4.31 10.01
CA MET A 277 -16.69 -3.18 9.07
C MET A 277 -17.70 -3.32 7.93
N MET A 278 -17.92 -4.52 7.40
CA MET A 278 -18.96 -4.79 6.39
C MET A 278 -20.36 -4.46 6.93
N ASP A 279 -20.64 -4.79 8.20
CA ASP A 279 -21.93 -4.45 8.83
C ASP A 279 -22.11 -2.92 8.93
N LEU A 280 -21.06 -2.17 9.28
CA LEU A 280 -21.10 -0.70 9.29
C LEU A 280 -21.26 -0.11 7.89
N GLU A 281 -20.60 -0.69 6.88
CA GLU A 281 -20.76 -0.28 5.49
C GLU A 281 -22.22 -0.47 5.02
N ALA A 282 -22.82 -1.62 5.33
CA ALA A 282 -24.22 -1.89 5.02
C ALA A 282 -25.17 -0.87 5.67
N LYS A 283 -24.95 -0.55 6.96
CA LYS A 283 -25.73 0.47 7.69
C LYS A 283 -25.54 1.88 7.16
N SER A 284 -24.33 2.21 6.71
CA SER A 284 -24.05 3.48 6.06
C SER A 284 -24.78 3.60 4.73
N ARG A 285 -24.75 2.54 3.92
CA ARG A 285 -25.43 2.44 2.61
C ARG A 285 -26.95 2.54 2.73
N SER A 286 -27.53 1.88 3.74
CA SER A 286 -28.97 1.97 4.03
C SER A 286 -29.39 3.28 4.71
N LYS A 287 -28.42 4.16 5.02
CA LYS A 287 -28.59 5.41 5.80
C LYS A 287 -29.12 5.20 7.22
N GLU A 288 -29.06 3.98 7.75
CA GLU A 288 -29.30 3.71 9.18
C GLU A 288 -28.28 4.44 10.05
N LEU A 289 -27.04 4.57 9.55
CA LEU A 289 -25.94 5.24 10.25
C LEU A 289 -25.25 6.26 9.34
N SER A 290 -25.14 7.51 9.80
CA SER A 290 -24.52 8.58 9.00
C SER A 290 -23.93 9.70 9.89
N GLY A 291 -23.15 10.59 9.28
CA GLY A 291 -22.55 11.75 9.95
C GLY A 291 -21.73 11.37 11.19
N ALA A 292 -21.88 12.16 12.27
CA ALA A 292 -21.15 11.95 13.52
C ALA A 292 -21.40 10.58 14.16
N ALA A 293 -22.61 10.00 14.01
CA ALA A 293 -22.92 8.69 14.56
C ALA A 293 -22.12 7.58 13.87
N LEU A 294 -21.92 7.69 12.56
CA LEU A 294 -21.08 6.78 11.79
C LEU A 294 -19.60 6.88 12.20
N GLU A 295 -19.10 8.11 12.33
CA GLU A 295 -17.73 8.35 12.80
C GLU A 295 -17.47 7.75 14.19
N ILE A 296 -18.40 7.96 15.13
CA ILE A 296 -18.32 7.41 16.49
C ILE A 296 -18.34 5.87 16.45
N ALA A 297 -19.21 5.27 15.64
CA ALA A 297 -19.29 3.82 15.54
C ALA A 297 -18.00 3.21 14.96
N ILE A 298 -17.47 3.77 13.86
CA ILE A 298 -16.22 3.32 13.25
C ILE A 298 -15.07 3.46 14.24
N SER A 299 -14.93 4.63 14.88
CA SER A 299 -13.89 4.86 15.88
C SER A 299 -14.02 3.89 17.06
N GLY A 300 -15.25 3.61 17.51
CA GLY A 300 -15.53 2.67 18.59
C GLY A 300 -15.13 1.25 18.22
N VAL A 301 -15.39 0.80 17.00
CA VAL A 301 -14.95 -0.52 16.53
C VAL A 301 -13.43 -0.57 16.45
N LEU A 302 -12.78 0.41 15.82
CA LEU A 302 -11.31 0.43 15.73
C LEU A 302 -10.64 0.35 17.11
N GLN A 303 -11.14 1.08 18.10
CA GLN A 303 -10.64 1.04 19.47
C GLN A 303 -10.80 -0.31 20.17
N GLN A 304 -11.79 -1.13 19.80
CA GLN A 304 -11.96 -2.47 20.37
C GLN A 304 -10.89 -3.45 19.88
N PHE A 305 -10.49 -3.29 18.61
CA PHE A 305 -9.49 -4.12 17.94
C PHE A 305 -8.05 -3.74 18.31
N ILE A 306 -7.82 -2.53 18.83
CA ILE A 306 -6.52 -2.11 19.36
C ILE A 306 -6.41 -2.49 20.86
N PRO A 307 -5.34 -3.17 21.31
CA PRO A 307 -5.08 -3.45 22.72
C PRO A 307 -5.03 -2.17 23.58
N LYS A 308 -5.61 -2.21 24.79
CA LYS A 308 -5.77 -1.04 25.68
C LYS A 308 -4.45 -0.54 26.27
N ASP A 309 -3.46 -1.41 26.32
CA ASP A 309 -2.09 -1.23 26.81
C ASP A 309 -1.20 -0.40 25.86
N ILE A 310 -1.71 -0.09 24.66
CA ILE A 310 -1.07 0.83 23.69
C ILE A 310 -1.94 2.10 23.49
N GLN A 311 -3.11 2.16 24.11
CA GLN A 311 -3.93 3.38 24.09
C GLN A 311 -3.37 4.39 25.09
N LEU A 312 -2.70 5.40 24.52
CA LEU A 312 -2.18 6.60 25.17
C LEU A 312 -0.91 6.32 25.98
N GLY A 313 0.23 6.64 25.36
CA GLY A 313 1.40 7.05 26.11
C GLY A 313 0.98 8.16 27.06
N LYS A 314 0.87 7.84 28.35
CA LYS A 314 1.00 8.86 29.38
C LYS A 314 2.40 9.44 29.20
N GLN A 315 2.43 10.72 28.81
CA GLN A 315 3.58 11.58 29.05
C GLN A 315 3.93 11.57 30.54
#